data_AF-A0AAD6UHH3-F1
#
_entry.id   AF-A0AAD6UHH3-F1
#
_cell.length_a   1.000
_cell.length_b   1.000
_cell.length_c   1.000
_cell.angle_alpha   90.00
_cell.angle_beta   90.00
_cell.angle_gamma   90.00
#
_symmetry.space_group_name_H-M   'P 1'
#
loop_
_entity.id
_entity.type
_entity.pdbx_description
1 polymer ?
#
loop_
_entity_poly.entity_id
_entity_poly.type
_entity_poly.pdbx_seq_one_letter_code
_entity_poly.pdbx_strand_id
1 'polypeptide(L)'
;MSGQYPYNAQAPQGPPQQNPSWPPHGAPQGSYGAPQTYGQYPPPALPGHQAPAYGSQPPNYPPSDAKYAQEKPSHQPPQAQQSALNDPRFISFTFSGTTKTIRDSRVTDPWGRTVLTITSTKKESTLQNMSGQVLAAVEWKHSLPRIHYRGALVKSKELFPLDRKQMIRSMTHEGHTYGWRGLGDAVGLYPASSPDKCIAHWHDENDIVVLKASPEVFETGMLDICLLAVFMMACGVELEDGGGGGPNIPLITAISALITAA
;
A
#
# COMPACT_ATOMS: atom_id res chain seq x y z
N MET A 1 5.47 51.91 -51.62
CA MET A 1 6.45 52.36 -50.62
C MET A 1 6.40 51.40 -49.45
N SER A 2 7.38 50.52 -49.42
CA SER A 2 7.57 49.41 -48.48
C SER A 2 8.25 49.90 -47.21
N GLY A 3 7.62 49.68 -46.05
CA GLY A 3 8.22 49.92 -44.74
C GLY A 3 8.39 48.61 -43.99
N GLN A 4 9.62 48.09 -43.94
CA GLN A 4 10.03 46.99 -43.07
C GLN A 4 10.40 47.56 -41.69
N TYR A 5 9.88 46.97 -40.62
CA TYR A 5 10.42 47.13 -39.27
C TYR A 5 10.93 45.77 -38.77
N PRO A 6 12.18 45.66 -38.29
CA PRO A 6 12.64 44.47 -37.60
C PRO A 6 12.31 44.60 -36.11
N TYR A 7 11.47 43.70 -35.59
CA TYR A 7 11.27 43.51 -34.15
C TYR A 7 12.23 42.42 -33.68
N ASN A 8 13.29 42.82 -32.96
CA ASN A 8 14.21 41.90 -32.30
C ASN A 8 13.86 41.91 -30.80
N ALA A 9 13.09 40.92 -30.34
CA ALA A 9 12.74 40.76 -28.94
C ALA A 9 13.67 39.72 -28.30
N GLN A 10 14.67 40.19 -27.55
CA GLN A 10 15.46 39.34 -26.67
C GLN A 10 14.60 38.89 -25.49
N ALA A 11 14.49 37.57 -25.30
CA ALA A 11 13.80 36.96 -24.18
C ALA A 11 14.52 37.27 -22.85
N PRO A 12 13.79 37.51 -21.74
CA PRO A 12 14.40 37.70 -20.42
C PRO A 12 15.05 36.39 -19.96
N GLN A 13 16.33 36.45 -19.61
CA GLN A 13 17.00 35.35 -18.92
C GLN A 13 16.41 35.22 -17.52
N GLY A 14 15.79 34.07 -17.23
CA GLY A 14 15.28 33.74 -15.91
C GLY A 14 16.41 33.60 -14.88
N PRO A 15 16.12 33.82 -13.59
CA PRO A 15 17.12 33.73 -12.54
C PRO A 15 17.70 32.30 -12.43
N PRO A 16 18.98 32.16 -12.03
CA PRO A 16 19.63 30.87 -11.90
C PRO A 16 18.90 30.00 -10.87
N GLN A 17 18.51 28.79 -11.30
CA GLN A 17 17.97 27.78 -10.40
C GLN A 17 19.04 27.40 -9.37
N GLN A 18 18.81 27.77 -8.12
CA GLN A 18 19.59 27.28 -6.99
C GLN A 18 19.18 25.84 -6.73
N ASN A 19 20.08 24.92 -7.03
CA ASN A 19 19.96 23.51 -6.70
C ASN A 19 19.93 23.39 -5.17
N PRO A 20 18.87 22.83 -4.54
CA PRO A 20 18.87 22.61 -3.10
C PRO A 20 19.91 21.53 -2.78
N SER A 21 21.07 21.98 -2.29
CA SER A 21 22.12 21.13 -1.74
C SER A 21 21.60 20.53 -0.44
N TRP A 22 21.19 19.26 -0.49
CA TRP A 22 20.99 18.45 0.72
C TRP A 22 22.29 18.45 1.53
N PRO A 23 22.24 18.61 2.86
CA PRO A 23 23.44 18.50 3.67
C PRO A 23 24.03 17.10 3.51
N PRO A 24 25.36 16.98 3.34
CA PRO A 24 26.01 15.68 3.32
C PRO A 24 25.74 15.00 4.66
N HIS A 25 25.15 13.80 4.59
CA HIS A 25 24.99 12.94 5.76
C HIS A 25 26.37 12.70 6.38
N GLY A 26 26.65 13.42 7.47
CA GLY A 26 27.77 13.14 8.33
C GLY A 26 27.62 11.72 8.85
N ALA A 27 28.50 10.83 8.39
CA ALA A 27 28.63 9.50 8.95
C ALA A 27 28.96 9.67 10.45
N PRO A 28 28.22 9.04 11.38
CA PRO A 28 28.67 8.97 12.75
C PRO A 28 30.00 8.21 12.78
N GLN A 29 31.08 8.90 13.18
CA GLN A 29 32.33 8.26 13.57
C GLN A 29 32.09 7.48 14.86
N GLY A 30 31.46 6.31 14.73
CA GLY A 30 31.47 5.26 15.74
C GLY A 30 32.83 4.58 15.71
N SER A 31 33.58 4.72 16.80
CA SER A 31 34.77 3.93 17.08
C SER A 31 34.41 2.44 17.03
N TYR A 32 34.82 1.75 15.96
CA TYR A 32 34.71 0.30 15.87
C TYR A 32 35.75 -0.31 16.81
N GLY A 33 35.29 -0.79 17.96
CA GLY A 33 36.06 -1.69 18.81
C GLY A 33 36.45 -2.95 18.03
N ALA A 34 37.66 -3.44 18.27
CA ALA A 34 38.24 -4.59 17.61
C ALA A 34 37.34 -5.84 17.70
N PRO A 35 37.30 -6.69 16.65
CA PRO A 35 36.53 -7.92 16.65
C PRO A 35 37.09 -8.89 17.70
N GLN A 36 36.27 -9.23 18.69
CA GLN A 36 36.50 -10.38 19.56
C GLN A 36 36.41 -11.65 18.69
N THR A 37 37.54 -12.34 18.58
CA THR A 37 37.65 -13.68 18.01
C THR A 37 36.77 -14.65 18.79
N TYR A 38 35.63 -15.03 18.22
CA TYR A 38 34.79 -16.10 18.77
C TYR A 38 35.54 -17.43 18.66
N GLY A 39 35.85 -18.01 19.81
CA GLY A 39 36.41 -19.34 19.92
C GLY A 39 35.52 -20.37 19.23
N GLN A 40 36.15 -21.22 18.42
CA GLN A 40 35.53 -22.41 17.86
C GLN A 40 35.16 -23.35 19.01
N TYR A 41 33.88 -23.41 19.35
CA TYR A 41 33.35 -24.54 20.12
C TYR A 41 32.98 -25.66 19.15
N PRO A 42 33.49 -26.89 19.34
CA PRO A 42 33.04 -28.04 18.57
C PRO A 42 31.56 -28.32 18.85
N PRO A 43 30.77 -28.73 17.85
CA PRO A 43 29.37 -29.05 18.05
C PRO A 43 29.22 -30.27 18.99
N PRO A 44 28.27 -30.25 19.93
CA PRO A 44 27.95 -31.42 20.73
C PRO A 44 27.40 -32.53 19.84
N ALA A 45 27.92 -33.75 20.04
CA ALA A 45 27.44 -34.94 19.35
C ALA A 45 25.97 -35.19 19.70
N LEU A 46 25.11 -35.23 18.67
CA LEU A 46 23.70 -35.58 18.81
C LEU A 46 23.56 -37.08 19.10
N PRO A 47 22.84 -37.48 20.16
CA PRO A 47 22.48 -38.87 20.39
C PRO A 47 21.59 -39.40 19.25
N GLY A 48 21.98 -40.54 18.67
CA GLY A 48 21.20 -41.22 17.65
C GLY A 48 19.84 -41.65 18.18
N HIS A 49 18.78 -40.99 17.74
CA HIS A 49 17.41 -41.43 17.96
C HIS A 49 17.03 -42.43 16.86
N GLN A 50 16.97 -43.70 17.24
CA GLN A 50 16.33 -44.75 16.46
C GLN A 50 14.86 -44.39 16.24
N ALA A 51 14.41 -44.40 14.98
CA ALA A 51 13.03 -44.18 14.63
C ALA A 51 12.16 -45.37 15.08
N PRO A 52 11.06 -45.17 15.82
CA PRO A 52 10.10 -46.23 16.09
C PRO A 52 9.31 -46.54 14.81
N ALA A 53 9.33 -47.80 14.41
CA ALA A 53 8.48 -48.34 13.36
C ALA A 53 7.02 -48.34 13.84
N TYR A 54 6.24 -47.35 13.41
CA TYR A 54 4.79 -47.34 13.60
C TYR A 54 4.12 -48.16 12.50
N GLY A 55 3.75 -49.39 12.84
CA GLY A 55 2.65 -50.09 12.19
C GLY A 55 1.33 -49.60 12.81
N SER A 56 0.46 -49.02 11.98
CA SER A 56 -0.90 -48.68 12.42
C SER A 56 -1.88 -48.92 11.27
N GLN A 57 -2.80 -49.86 11.53
CA GLN A 57 -3.96 -50.18 10.71
C GLN A 57 -4.84 -48.93 10.49
N PRO A 58 -5.54 -48.83 9.34
CA PRO A 58 -6.51 -47.78 9.11
C PRO A 58 -7.72 -47.95 10.07
N PRO A 59 -8.19 -46.88 10.72
CA PRO A 59 -9.45 -46.91 11.46
C PRO A 59 -10.61 -47.04 10.47
N ASN A 60 -11.45 -48.04 10.70
CA ASN A 60 -12.71 -48.24 10.00
C ASN A 60 -13.73 -47.25 10.57
N TYR A 61 -14.01 -46.17 9.83
CA TYR A 61 -15.05 -45.21 10.20
C TYR A 61 -16.43 -45.72 9.75
N PRO A 62 -17.46 -45.67 10.61
CA PRO A 62 -18.82 -46.00 10.21
C PRO A 62 -19.37 -44.94 9.24
N PRO A 63 -20.26 -45.33 8.31
CA PRO A 63 -20.94 -44.39 7.42
C PRO A 63 -21.91 -43.53 8.25
N SER A 64 -21.60 -42.24 8.38
CA SER A 64 -22.52 -41.27 8.97
C SER A 64 -23.53 -40.85 7.90
N ASP A 65 -24.70 -41.47 7.95
CA ASP A 65 -25.89 -41.04 7.23
C ASP A 65 -26.35 -39.66 7.73
N ALA A 66 -26.37 -38.72 6.79
CA ALA A 66 -27.39 -37.71 6.53
C ALA A 66 -27.94 -36.80 7.66
N LYS A 67 -28.05 -35.51 7.26
CA LYS A 67 -28.99 -34.46 7.72
C LYS A 67 -28.49 -33.47 8.79
N TYR A 68 -27.56 -32.61 8.40
CA TYR A 68 -27.63 -31.20 8.79
C TYR A 68 -27.34 -30.35 7.54
N ALA A 69 -28.39 -30.06 6.78
CA ALA A 69 -28.36 -28.96 5.83
C ALA A 69 -28.31 -27.67 6.65
N GLN A 70 -27.11 -27.32 7.09
CA GLN A 70 -26.83 -26.07 7.78
C GLN A 70 -26.99 -24.98 6.73
N GLU A 71 -28.13 -24.29 6.77
CA GLU A 71 -28.41 -23.12 5.94
C GLU A 71 -27.25 -22.14 6.10
N LYS A 72 -26.39 -22.11 5.08
CA LYS A 72 -25.23 -21.23 5.03
C LYS A 72 -25.80 -19.82 5.01
N PRO A 73 -25.59 -18.98 6.04
CA PRO A 73 -26.15 -17.65 6.07
C PRO A 73 -25.69 -16.94 4.80
N SER A 74 -26.63 -16.49 3.98
CA SER A 74 -26.34 -15.69 2.81
C SER A 74 -25.75 -14.38 3.31
N HIS A 75 -24.42 -14.27 3.27
CA HIS A 75 -23.68 -13.03 3.58
C HIS A 75 -23.85 -12.09 2.39
N GLN A 76 -25.07 -11.60 2.17
CA GLN A 76 -25.28 -10.51 1.24
C GLN A 76 -24.70 -9.25 1.90
N PRO A 77 -23.72 -8.57 1.28
CA PRO A 77 -23.14 -7.37 1.86
C PRO A 77 -24.24 -6.32 2.08
N PRO A 78 -24.19 -5.55 3.18
CA PRO A 78 -25.20 -4.54 3.48
C PRO A 78 -25.35 -3.54 2.30
N GLN A 79 -26.55 -3.43 1.72
CA GLN A 79 -26.84 -2.51 0.60
C GLN A 79 -26.46 -1.04 0.89
N ALA A 80 -26.45 -0.65 2.16
CA ALA A 80 -26.03 0.69 2.59
C ALA A 80 -24.59 1.05 2.18
N GLN A 81 -23.69 0.06 2.10
CA GLN A 81 -22.28 0.33 1.80
C GLN A 81 -22.06 0.68 0.32
N GLN A 82 -22.84 0.12 -0.60
CA GLN A 82 -22.73 0.43 -2.03
C GLN A 82 -23.19 1.86 -2.36
N SER A 83 -24.18 2.38 -1.62
CA SER A 83 -24.66 3.75 -1.83
C SER A 83 -23.58 4.80 -1.50
N ALA A 84 -22.67 4.50 -0.57
CA ALA A 84 -21.57 5.39 -0.20
C ALA A 84 -20.50 5.53 -1.31
N LEU A 85 -20.37 4.56 -2.22
CA LEU A 85 -19.41 4.61 -3.33
C LEU A 85 -19.82 5.59 -4.44
N ASN A 86 -21.11 5.89 -4.53
CA ASN A 86 -21.72 6.75 -5.54
C ASN A 86 -22.02 8.16 -5.03
N ASP A 87 -21.48 8.53 -3.86
CA ASP A 87 -21.70 9.85 -3.29
C ASP A 87 -21.02 10.93 -4.17
N PRO A 88 -21.79 11.87 -4.76
CA PRO A 88 -21.26 12.89 -5.67
C PRO A 88 -20.31 13.88 -4.97
N ARG A 89 -20.21 13.86 -3.64
CA ARG A 89 -19.29 14.72 -2.87
C ARG A 89 -17.86 14.20 -2.89
N PHE A 90 -17.62 12.98 -3.38
CA PHE A 90 -16.27 12.43 -3.47
C PHE A 90 -15.52 13.04 -4.66
N ILE A 91 -14.25 13.38 -4.42
CA ILE A 91 -13.32 13.86 -5.44
C ILE A 91 -12.48 12.68 -5.91
N SER A 92 -12.42 12.47 -7.23
CA SER A 92 -11.69 11.36 -7.86
C SER A 92 -10.24 11.74 -8.17
N PHE A 93 -9.33 10.83 -7.84
CA PHE A 93 -7.91 10.91 -8.15
C PHE A 93 -7.52 9.68 -8.96
N THR A 94 -7.02 9.90 -10.16
CA THR A 94 -6.72 8.84 -11.12
C THR A 94 -5.22 8.67 -11.25
N PHE A 95 -4.74 7.45 -11.07
CA PHE A 95 -3.35 7.11 -11.36
C PHE A 95 -3.20 6.87 -12.86
N SER A 96 -2.18 7.47 -13.48
CA SER A 96 -1.93 7.35 -14.92
C SER A 96 -1.34 5.99 -15.31
N GLY A 97 -0.88 5.20 -14.33
CA GLY A 97 -0.31 3.88 -14.53
C GLY A 97 -1.34 2.79 -14.23
N THR A 98 -1.09 1.59 -14.76
CA THR A 98 -1.86 0.41 -14.39
C THR A 98 -1.35 -0.17 -13.08
N THR A 99 -2.02 -1.17 -12.52
CA THR A 99 -1.48 -1.96 -11.39
C THR A 99 -0.03 -2.44 -11.63
N LYS A 100 0.35 -2.71 -12.88
CA LYS A 100 1.71 -3.13 -13.27
C LYS A 100 2.70 -1.98 -13.42
N THR A 101 2.23 -0.76 -13.70
CA THR A 101 3.07 0.43 -13.97
C THR A 101 2.88 1.55 -12.95
N ILE A 102 2.15 1.31 -11.86
CA ILE A 102 1.82 2.32 -10.84
C ILE A 102 3.06 2.95 -10.19
N ARG A 103 4.20 2.26 -10.22
CA ARG A 103 5.49 2.75 -9.73
C ARG A 103 6.04 3.95 -10.49
N ASP A 104 5.64 4.13 -11.74
CA ASP A 104 6.02 5.27 -12.57
C ASP A 104 4.76 5.95 -13.10
N SER A 105 4.00 6.55 -12.18
CA SER A 105 2.68 7.11 -12.46
C SER A 105 2.54 8.55 -11.97
N ARG A 106 1.56 9.26 -12.53
CA ARG A 106 1.09 10.56 -12.05
C ARG A 106 -0.31 10.37 -11.51
N VAL A 107 -0.65 11.07 -10.44
CA VAL A 107 -2.01 11.14 -9.93
C VAL A 107 -2.61 12.46 -10.36
N THR A 108 -3.73 12.40 -11.09
CA THR A 108 -4.46 13.59 -11.54
C THR A 108 -5.76 13.75 -10.78
N ASP A 109 -6.12 15.00 -10.48
CA ASP A 109 -7.44 15.36 -9.95
C ASP A 109 -8.51 15.40 -11.07
N PRO A 110 -9.80 15.64 -10.76
CA PRO A 110 -10.87 15.68 -11.77
C PRO A 110 -10.72 16.81 -12.80
N TRP A 111 -9.86 17.78 -12.52
CA TRP A 111 -9.58 18.91 -13.41
C TRP A 111 -8.34 18.67 -14.29
N GLY A 112 -7.78 17.45 -14.26
CA GLY A 112 -6.62 17.07 -15.05
C GLY A 112 -5.29 17.61 -14.52
N ARG A 113 -5.27 18.20 -13.31
CA ARG A 113 -4.02 18.68 -12.70
C ARG A 113 -3.32 17.52 -12.01
N THR A 114 -2.03 17.37 -12.26
CA THR A 114 -1.19 16.40 -11.55
C THR A 114 -1.01 16.87 -10.11
N VAL A 115 -1.54 16.14 -9.12
CA VAL A 115 -1.39 16.44 -7.69
C VAL A 115 -0.23 15.70 -7.04
N LEU A 116 0.15 14.56 -7.61
CA LEU A 116 1.23 13.70 -7.15
C LEU A 116 1.99 13.11 -8.34
N THR A 117 3.32 13.06 -8.27
CA THR A 117 4.17 12.33 -9.21
C THR A 117 4.88 11.22 -8.47
N ILE A 118 4.81 10.01 -9.01
CA ILE A 118 5.47 8.81 -8.51
C ILE A 118 6.58 8.46 -9.50
N THR A 119 7.81 8.40 -9.01
CA THR A 119 8.96 7.96 -9.81
C THR A 119 9.60 6.78 -9.13
N SER A 120 9.97 5.76 -9.90
CA SER A 120 10.59 4.56 -9.35
C SER A 120 11.91 4.23 -10.03
N THR A 121 12.81 3.73 -9.19
CA THR A 121 13.99 3.00 -9.60
C THR A 121 13.83 1.53 -9.18
N LYS A 122 14.86 0.71 -9.43
CA LYS A 122 14.89 -0.67 -8.94
C LYS A 122 14.87 -0.77 -7.40
N LYS A 123 15.38 0.24 -6.70
CA LYS A 123 15.62 0.19 -5.24
C LYS A 123 14.67 1.06 -4.44
N GLU A 124 14.09 2.07 -5.07
CA GLU A 124 13.31 3.10 -4.38
C GLU A 124 12.20 3.64 -5.27
N SER A 125 11.04 3.97 -4.70
CA SER A 125 10.05 4.85 -5.32
C SER A 125 9.88 6.12 -4.50
N THR A 126 9.75 7.28 -5.16
CA THR A 126 9.51 8.56 -4.50
C THR A 126 8.16 9.12 -4.94
N LEU A 127 7.40 9.65 -3.97
CA LEU A 127 6.13 10.32 -4.17
C LEU A 127 6.35 11.81 -3.92
N GLN A 128 6.15 12.62 -4.94
CA GLN A 128 6.37 14.08 -4.91
C GLN A 128 5.06 14.81 -5.16
N ASN A 129 4.80 15.88 -4.41
CA ASN A 129 3.65 16.74 -4.64
C ASN A 129 3.87 17.70 -5.83
N MET A 130 2.90 18.59 -6.06
CA MET A 130 2.97 19.62 -7.11
C MET A 130 4.15 20.59 -7.00
N SER A 131 4.68 20.82 -5.80
CA SER A 131 5.84 21.69 -5.59
C SER A 131 7.18 20.97 -5.73
N GLY A 132 7.16 19.66 -6.07
CA GLY A 132 8.36 18.82 -6.15
C GLY A 132 8.88 18.39 -4.78
N GLN A 133 8.17 18.68 -3.70
CA GLN A 133 8.52 18.21 -2.36
C GLN A 133 8.23 16.71 -2.25
N VAL A 134 9.22 15.95 -1.77
CA VAL A 134 9.07 14.53 -1.48
C VAL A 134 8.16 14.35 -0.26
N LEU A 135 6.99 13.75 -0.48
CA LEU A 135 6.03 13.39 0.57
C LEU A 135 6.41 12.06 1.21
N ALA A 136 6.81 11.09 0.38
CA ALA A 136 7.24 9.78 0.82
C ALA A 136 8.32 9.19 -0.10
N ALA A 137 9.21 8.37 0.47
CA ALA A 137 10.12 7.51 -0.28
C ALA A 137 10.00 6.06 0.23
N VAL A 138 9.88 5.11 -0.69
CA VAL A 138 9.68 3.69 -0.39
C VAL A 138 10.91 2.92 -0.85
N GLU A 139 11.65 2.32 0.10
CA GLU A 139 12.81 1.47 -0.17
C GLU A 139 12.38 0.01 -0.36
N TRP A 140 12.66 -0.54 -1.55
CA TRP A 140 12.26 -1.90 -1.95
C TRP A 140 13.31 -2.98 -1.67
N LYS A 141 14.47 -2.62 -1.12
CA LYS A 141 15.62 -3.55 -0.96
C LYS A 141 15.37 -4.64 0.10
N HIS A 142 14.40 -4.43 0.99
CA HIS A 142 14.12 -5.30 2.13
C HIS A 142 12.93 -6.22 1.86
N SER A 143 12.83 -7.35 2.57
CA SER A 143 11.67 -8.25 2.52
C SER A 143 10.37 -7.52 2.85
N LEU A 144 10.45 -6.52 3.74
CA LEU A 144 9.40 -5.56 4.00
C LEU A 144 9.86 -4.17 3.53
N PRO A 145 9.13 -3.52 2.62
CA PRO A 145 9.44 -2.16 2.21
C PRO A 145 9.56 -1.22 3.42
N ARG A 146 10.56 -0.35 3.39
CA ARG A 146 10.71 0.73 4.38
C ARG A 146 10.21 2.02 3.76
N ILE A 147 9.49 2.81 4.54
CA ILE A 147 8.82 4.01 4.09
C ILE A 147 9.38 5.18 4.89
N HIS A 148 10.00 6.13 4.20
CA HIS A 148 10.28 7.46 4.74
C HIS A 148 9.02 8.30 4.53
N TYR A 149 8.33 8.64 5.61
CA TYR A 149 7.11 9.46 5.58
C TYR A 149 7.15 10.49 6.70
N ARG A 150 6.92 11.77 6.39
CA ARG A 150 6.97 12.88 7.36
C ARG A 150 8.22 12.89 8.25
N GLY A 151 9.38 12.55 7.67
CA GLY A 151 10.67 12.52 8.38
C GLY A 151 10.92 11.29 9.24
N ALA A 152 9.97 10.34 9.31
CA ALA A 152 10.13 9.07 10.01
C ALA A 152 10.39 7.94 9.02
N LEU A 153 11.34 7.06 9.35
CA LEU A 153 11.58 5.81 8.64
C LEU A 153 10.86 4.67 9.36
N VAL A 154 9.80 4.14 8.74
CA VAL A 154 8.93 3.10 9.31
C VAL A 154 8.85 1.89 8.38
N LYS A 155 8.60 0.70 8.93
CA LYS A 155 8.30 -0.45 8.06
C LYS A 155 6.89 -0.33 7.51
N SER A 156 6.66 -0.83 6.31
CA SER A 156 5.34 -0.84 5.69
C SER A 156 4.28 -1.53 6.56
N LYS A 157 4.61 -2.64 7.23
CA LYS A 157 3.73 -3.34 8.19
C LYS A 157 3.42 -2.55 9.47
N GLU A 158 4.27 -1.61 9.85
CA GLU A 158 4.07 -0.76 11.02
C GLU A 158 3.19 0.44 10.66
N LEU A 159 3.31 0.94 9.42
CA LEU A 159 2.47 2.02 8.90
C LEU A 159 1.06 1.55 8.49
N PHE A 160 0.96 0.34 7.92
CA PHE A 160 -0.28 -0.27 7.45
C PHE A 160 -0.48 -1.70 7.99
N PRO A 161 -0.56 -1.88 9.33
CA PRO A 161 -0.74 -3.20 9.94
C PRO A 161 -2.00 -3.90 9.43
N LEU A 162 -1.87 -5.19 9.10
CA LEU A 162 -2.98 -6.04 8.71
C LEU A 162 -3.53 -6.81 9.91
N ASP A 163 -4.81 -6.64 10.20
CA ASP A 163 -5.56 -7.58 11.03
C ASP A 163 -6.02 -8.75 10.14
N ARG A 164 -5.37 -9.89 10.28
CA ARG A 164 -5.69 -11.11 9.52
C ARG A 164 -7.05 -11.72 9.86
N LYS A 165 -7.59 -11.45 11.06
CA LYS A 165 -8.92 -11.98 11.44
C LYS A 165 -10.02 -11.23 10.72
N GLN A 166 -9.85 -9.92 10.58
CA GLN A 166 -10.85 -9.05 9.98
C GLN A 166 -10.56 -8.72 8.51
N MET A 167 -9.35 -9.06 8.02
CA MET A 167 -8.84 -8.65 6.71
C MET A 167 -8.86 -7.13 6.53
N ILE A 168 -8.48 -6.40 7.59
CA ILE A 168 -8.48 -4.93 7.64
C ILE A 168 -7.05 -4.44 7.75
N ARG A 169 -6.66 -3.48 6.90
CA ARG A 169 -5.41 -2.73 7.12
C ARG A 169 -5.70 -1.48 7.91
N SER A 170 -5.13 -1.37 9.10
CA SER A 170 -5.30 -0.18 9.94
C SER A 170 -4.22 0.86 9.63
N MET A 171 -4.51 2.13 9.87
CA MET A 171 -3.53 3.21 9.86
C MET A 171 -3.89 4.27 10.90
N THR A 172 -2.91 5.01 11.39
CA THR A 172 -3.11 6.11 12.35
C THR A 172 -2.67 7.43 11.72
N HIS A 173 -3.52 8.45 11.79
CA HIS A 173 -3.21 9.80 11.35
C HIS A 173 -3.74 10.80 12.38
N GLU A 174 -2.87 11.68 12.87
CA GLU A 174 -3.22 12.72 13.87
C GLU A 174 -3.98 12.16 15.09
N GLY A 175 -3.55 10.99 15.59
CA GLY A 175 -4.15 10.33 16.75
C GLY A 175 -5.46 9.57 16.46
N HIS A 176 -5.98 9.64 15.24
CA HIS A 176 -7.18 8.92 14.82
C HIS A 176 -6.81 7.63 14.10
N THR A 177 -7.57 6.56 14.39
CA THR A 177 -7.38 5.26 13.75
C THR A 177 -8.38 5.07 12.64
N TYR A 178 -7.91 4.56 11.51
CA TYR A 178 -8.71 4.25 10.32
C TYR A 178 -8.43 2.82 9.87
N GLY A 179 -9.41 2.20 9.21
CA GLY A 179 -9.29 0.86 8.65
C GLY A 179 -9.67 0.82 7.18
N TRP A 180 -8.77 0.31 6.34
CA TRP A 180 -9.01 -0.09 4.96
C TRP A 180 -9.64 -1.48 4.94
N ARG A 181 -10.83 -1.61 4.36
CA ARG A 181 -11.62 -2.84 4.32
C ARG A 181 -12.14 -3.09 2.91
N GLY A 182 -12.21 -4.34 2.49
CA GLY A 182 -12.81 -4.71 1.20
C GLY A 182 -14.31 -4.37 1.16
N LEU A 183 -14.76 -3.87 0.01
CA LEU A 183 -16.15 -3.52 -0.27
C LEU A 183 -16.48 -3.90 -1.72
N GLY A 184 -16.91 -5.15 -1.94
CA GLY A 184 -17.13 -5.63 -3.31
C GLY A 184 -15.85 -5.50 -4.12
N ASP A 185 -15.88 -4.82 -5.25
CA ASP A 185 -14.74 -4.54 -6.14
C ASP A 185 -13.84 -3.38 -5.69
N ALA A 186 -14.15 -2.75 -4.55
CA ALA A 186 -13.42 -1.61 -4.01
C ALA A 186 -12.82 -1.91 -2.64
N VAL A 187 -11.98 -0.99 -2.16
CA VAL A 187 -11.48 -0.95 -0.78
C VAL A 187 -11.82 0.39 -0.17
N GLY A 188 -12.61 0.40 0.90
CA GLY A 188 -13.03 1.61 1.61
C GLY A 188 -12.19 1.87 2.86
N LEU A 189 -11.98 3.15 3.16
CA LEU A 189 -11.36 3.66 4.37
C LEU A 189 -12.45 4.15 5.33
N TYR A 190 -12.42 3.63 6.55
CA TYR A 190 -13.42 3.89 7.58
C TYR A 190 -12.74 4.34 8.87
N PRO A 191 -13.14 5.47 9.48
CA PRO A 191 -12.71 5.82 10.82
C PRO A 191 -13.14 4.75 11.83
N ALA A 192 -12.28 4.44 12.81
CA ALA A 192 -12.64 3.50 13.88
C ALA A 192 -13.79 4.04 14.76
N SER A 193 -13.93 5.36 14.88
CA SER A 193 -15.00 6.04 15.61
C SER A 193 -16.36 6.00 14.89
N SER A 194 -16.37 5.81 13.57
CA SER A 194 -17.57 5.79 12.74
C SER A 194 -17.45 4.73 11.64
N PRO A 195 -17.55 3.44 12.01
CA PRO A 195 -17.22 2.33 11.11
C PRO A 195 -18.16 2.18 9.90
N ASP A 196 -19.31 2.85 9.91
CA ASP A 196 -20.29 2.86 8.81
C ASP A 196 -20.07 4.01 7.81
N LYS A 197 -19.15 4.93 8.10
CA LYS A 197 -18.88 6.11 7.28
C LYS A 197 -17.60 5.91 6.47
N CYS A 198 -17.75 5.63 5.17
CA CYS A 198 -16.63 5.60 4.24
C CYS A 198 -16.16 7.04 3.97
N ILE A 199 -14.88 7.34 4.19
CA ILE A 199 -14.31 8.67 3.95
C ILE A 199 -13.40 8.71 2.71
N ALA A 200 -12.92 7.56 2.27
CA ALA A 200 -12.21 7.38 1.00
C ALA A 200 -12.41 5.95 0.52
N HIS A 201 -12.36 5.71 -0.77
CA HIS A 201 -12.29 4.35 -1.29
C HIS A 201 -11.50 4.33 -2.58
N TRP A 202 -10.85 3.21 -2.87
CA TRP A 202 -10.20 3.01 -4.16
C TRP A 202 -10.68 1.72 -4.82
N HIS A 203 -10.63 1.70 -6.13
CA HIS A 203 -10.99 0.56 -6.96
C HIS A 203 -10.10 0.56 -8.20
N ASP A 204 -10.14 -0.55 -8.92
CA ASP A 204 -9.49 -0.73 -10.20
C ASP A 204 -10.55 -0.67 -11.31
N GLU A 205 -10.50 0.38 -12.14
CA GLU A 205 -11.40 0.58 -13.27
C GLU A 205 -10.63 0.32 -14.58
N ASN A 206 -10.76 -0.89 -15.13
CA ASN A 206 -10.07 -1.30 -16.36
C ASN A 206 -8.54 -1.17 -16.28
N ASP A 207 -7.93 -1.75 -15.24
CA ASP A 207 -6.52 -1.65 -14.89
C ASP A 207 -6.08 -0.25 -14.41
N ILE A 208 -6.98 0.73 -14.30
CA ILE A 208 -6.68 2.08 -13.83
C ILE A 208 -7.07 2.21 -12.35
N VAL A 209 -6.09 2.55 -11.52
CA VAL A 209 -6.32 2.76 -10.09
C VAL A 209 -6.97 4.13 -9.87
N VAL A 210 -8.15 4.14 -9.24
CA VAL A 210 -8.90 5.35 -8.93
C VAL A 210 -9.16 5.43 -7.42
N LEU A 211 -8.68 6.49 -6.79
CA LEU A 211 -8.99 6.85 -5.40
C LEU A 211 -10.09 7.92 -5.40
N LYS A 212 -11.22 7.66 -4.74
CA LYS A 212 -12.23 8.67 -4.44
C LYS A 212 -12.10 9.08 -2.97
N ALA A 213 -12.04 10.37 -2.69
CA ALA A 213 -11.91 10.91 -1.32
C ALA A 213 -13.03 11.91 -1.00
N SER A 214 -13.61 11.80 0.20
CA SER A 214 -14.58 12.76 0.71
C SER A 214 -13.91 14.07 1.17
N PRO A 215 -14.66 15.18 1.33
CA PRO A 215 -14.13 16.46 1.82
C PRO A 215 -13.35 16.37 3.14
N GLU A 216 -13.75 15.45 4.03
CA GLU A 216 -13.09 15.22 5.33
C GLU A 216 -11.62 14.82 5.20
N VAL A 217 -11.25 14.10 4.13
CA VAL A 217 -9.87 13.70 3.85
C VAL A 217 -8.98 14.91 3.56
N PHE A 218 -9.56 15.98 3.01
CA PHE A 218 -8.85 17.23 2.73
C PHE A 218 -8.72 18.08 3.98
N GLU A 219 -9.81 18.21 4.74
CA GLU A 219 -9.85 18.98 5.99
C GLU A 219 -8.86 18.46 7.03
N THR A 220 -8.65 17.14 7.05
CA THR A 220 -7.70 16.47 7.96
C THR A 220 -6.28 16.31 7.38
N GLY A 221 -6.03 16.79 6.16
CA GLY A 221 -4.72 16.63 5.51
C GLY A 221 -4.31 15.16 5.30
N MET A 222 -5.29 14.26 5.16
CA MET A 222 -5.08 12.82 4.99
C MET A 222 -4.83 12.38 3.55
N LEU A 223 -5.02 13.27 2.58
CA LEU A 223 -4.91 12.92 1.16
C LEU A 223 -3.56 12.24 0.84
N ASP A 224 -2.44 12.78 1.35
CA ASP A 224 -1.10 12.26 1.09
C ASP A 224 -0.93 10.82 1.59
N ILE A 225 -1.39 10.53 2.82
CA ILE A 225 -1.29 9.18 3.39
C ILE A 225 -2.26 8.21 2.70
N CYS A 226 -3.43 8.69 2.25
CA CYS A 226 -4.35 7.89 1.44
C CYS A 226 -3.73 7.51 0.08
N LEU A 227 -3.12 8.46 -0.63
CA LEU A 227 -2.42 8.21 -1.89
C LEU A 227 -1.26 7.22 -1.71
N LEU A 228 -0.47 7.39 -0.64
CA LEU A 228 0.58 6.45 -0.28
C LEU A 228 0.03 5.04 0.03
N ALA A 229 -1.07 4.93 0.78
CA ALA A 229 -1.69 3.66 1.10
C ALA A 229 -2.18 2.93 -0.17
N VAL A 230 -2.87 3.64 -1.05
CA VAL A 230 -3.33 3.11 -2.35
C VAL A 230 -2.15 2.66 -3.20
N PHE A 231 -1.11 3.49 -3.30
CA PHE A 231 0.12 3.12 -3.99
C PHE A 231 0.73 1.82 -3.46
N MET A 232 0.87 1.70 -2.13
CA MET A 232 1.42 0.50 -1.50
C MET A 232 0.57 -0.74 -1.74
N MET A 233 -0.76 -0.61 -1.65
CA MET A 233 -1.69 -1.73 -1.88
C MET A 233 -1.74 -2.17 -3.36
N ALA A 234 -1.74 -1.22 -4.29
CA ALA A 234 -1.80 -1.49 -5.73
C ALA A 234 -0.46 -1.99 -6.31
N CYS A 235 0.67 -1.71 -5.66
CA CYS A 235 1.97 -2.28 -6.05
C CYS A 235 2.06 -3.80 -5.88
N GLY A 236 1.09 -4.44 -5.19
CA GLY A 236 1.07 -5.89 -4.96
C GLY A 236 2.24 -6.43 -4.15
N VAL A 237 2.99 -5.56 -3.47
CA VAL A 237 4.12 -5.99 -2.64
C VAL A 237 3.58 -6.52 -1.32
N GLU A 238 4.11 -7.66 -0.89
CA GLU A 238 3.82 -8.20 0.42
C GLU A 238 4.15 -7.16 1.49
N LEU A 239 3.10 -6.65 2.13
CA LEU A 239 3.23 -5.78 3.29
C LEU A 239 3.50 -6.59 4.57
N GLU A 240 3.57 -7.93 4.48
CA GLU A 240 3.80 -8.84 5.60
C GLU A 240 5.03 -9.73 5.37
N ASP A 241 5.65 -10.19 6.46
CA ASP A 241 6.75 -11.15 6.38
C ASP A 241 6.18 -12.50 5.89
N GLY A 242 6.52 -12.90 4.67
CA GLY A 242 6.07 -14.11 3.96
C GLY A 242 6.48 -15.45 4.57
N GLY A 243 6.23 -15.64 5.88
CA GLY A 243 6.52 -16.88 6.61
C GLY A 243 5.40 -17.93 6.58
N GLY A 244 4.29 -17.68 5.88
CA GLY A 244 3.22 -18.64 5.74
C GLY A 244 2.59 -18.52 4.37
N GLY A 245 2.60 -19.60 3.59
CA GLY A 245 1.98 -19.71 2.27
C GLY A 245 0.45 -19.62 2.28
N GLY A 246 -0.10 -18.69 3.06
CA GLY A 246 -1.47 -18.25 2.91
C GLY A 246 -1.60 -17.44 1.61
N PRO A 247 -2.77 -17.46 0.97
CA PRO A 247 -3.00 -16.67 -0.23
C PRO A 247 -2.68 -15.21 0.07
N ASN A 248 -1.69 -14.66 -0.63
CA ASN A 248 -1.58 -13.22 -0.81
C ASN A 248 -2.92 -12.79 -1.40
N ILE A 249 -3.74 -12.17 -0.58
CA ILE A 249 -4.92 -11.47 -1.04
C ILE A 249 -4.43 -10.03 -1.21
N PRO A 250 -3.88 -9.63 -2.37
CA PRO A 250 -4.03 -8.23 -2.74
C PRO A 250 -5.54 -7.98 -2.65
N LEU A 251 -5.93 -7.00 -1.84
CA LEU A 251 -7.32 -6.84 -1.41
C LEU A 251 -8.32 -6.81 -2.59
N ILE A 252 -7.83 -6.52 -3.81
CA ILE A 252 -8.59 -6.51 -5.06
C ILE A 252 -8.56 -7.87 -5.80
N THR A 253 -7.42 -8.57 -5.92
CA THR A 253 -7.35 -9.79 -6.78
C THR A 253 -8.09 -11.00 -6.20
N ALA A 254 -8.30 -11.06 -4.87
CA ALA A 254 -9.14 -12.12 -4.30
C ALA A 254 -10.63 -11.97 -4.65
N ILE A 255 -11.06 -10.78 -5.04
CA ILE A 255 -12.47 -10.49 -5.31
C ILE A 255 -12.79 -10.82 -6.78
N SER A 256 -11.88 -10.50 -7.71
CA SER A 256 -12.00 -10.92 -9.12
C SER A 256 -11.95 -12.45 -9.27
N ALA A 257 -11.15 -13.14 -8.45
CA ALA A 257 -11.06 -14.61 -8.49
C ALA A 257 -12.31 -15.31 -7.90
N LEU A 258 -13.03 -14.68 -6.95
CA LEU A 258 -14.25 -15.25 -6.39
C LEU A 258 -15.49 -15.08 -7.29
N ILE A 259 -15.51 -14.07 -8.16
CA ILE A 259 -16.61 -13.83 -9.12
C ILE A 259 -16.46 -14.68 -10.39
N THR A 260 -15.24 -15.11 -10.73
CA THR A 260 -15.00 -15.98 -11.91
C THR A 260 -15.25 -17.47 -11.60
N ALA A 261 -15.53 -17.83 -10.35
CA ALA A 261 -15.71 -19.22 -9.89
C ALA A 261 -17.17 -19.56 -9.50
N ALA A 262 -18.14 -18.69 -9.83
CA ALA A 262 -19.58 -18.88 -9.66
C ALA A 262 -20.29 -18.72 -11.01
#